data_AF-A0A4D6HHE8-F1
#
_entry.id   AF-A0A4D6HHE8-F1
#
_cell.length_a   1.000
_cell.length_b   1.000
_cell.length_c   1.000
_cell.angle_alpha   90.00
_cell.angle_beta   90.00
_cell.angle_gamma   90.00
#
_symmetry.space_group_name_H-M   'P 1'
#
loop_
_entity.id
_entity.type
_entity.pdbx_description
1 polymer ?
#
loop_
_entity_poly.entity_id
_entity_poly.type
_entity_poly.pdbx_seq_one_letter_code
_entity_poly.pdbx_strand_id
1 'polypeptide(L)' 'MLEGSTHDTELGRMMGRDAIRVSIGKMTEAEFHEKYHEAVVEEFGVDDRPTEPEGFDE' A
#
# COMPACT_ATOMS: atom_id res chain seq x y z
N MET A 1 -10.89 13.89 17.01
CA MET A 1 -11.24 14.04 15.59
C MET A 1 -9.92 13.96 14.82
N LEU A 2 -9.74 12.97 13.96
CA LEU A 2 -8.58 12.89 13.06
C LEU A 2 -8.84 13.81 11.86
N GLU A 3 -8.90 15.11 12.13
CA GLU A 3 -9.02 16.15 11.12
C GLU A 3 -7.67 16.88 11.12
N GLY A 4 -6.72 16.40 10.32
CA GLY A 4 -5.37 16.98 10.31
C GLY A 4 -4.24 16.13 9.75
N SER A 5 -4.52 15.06 9.01
CA SER A 5 -3.50 14.45 8.15
C SER A 5 -3.77 14.94 6.72
N THR A 6 -2.80 15.64 6.13
CA THR A 6 -2.80 16.02 4.71
C THR A 6 -2.65 14.84 3.76
N HIS A 7 -2.40 13.65 4.31
CA HIS A 7 -2.30 12.43 3.53
C HIS A 7 -3.70 11.92 3.18
N ASP A 8 -3.90 11.64 1.90
CA ASP A 8 -5.20 11.32 1.34
C ASP A 8 -5.79 10.06 2.01
N THR A 9 -6.77 10.26 2.89
CA THR A 9 -7.47 9.15 3.59
C THR A 9 -8.16 8.19 2.61
N GLU A 10 -8.40 8.64 1.37
CA GLU A 10 -8.89 7.81 0.29
C GLU A 10 -7.86 6.78 -0.20
N LEU A 11 -6.58 7.18 -0.34
CA LEU A 11 -5.49 6.29 -0.72
C LEU A 11 -5.32 5.15 0.28
N GLY A 12 -5.27 5.47 1.58
CA GLY A 12 -5.18 4.46 2.64
C GLY A 12 -6.37 3.48 2.66
N ARG A 13 -7.58 3.96 2.35
CA ARG A 13 -8.78 3.11 2.24
C ARG A 13 -8.70 2.17 1.04
N MET A 14 -8.24 2.66 -0.11
CA MET A 14 -8.07 1.86 -1.31
C MET A 14 -6.99 0.79 -1.12
N MET A 15 -5.84 1.18 -0.56
CA MET A 15 -4.74 0.27 -0.24
C MET A 15 -5.17 -0.82 0.74
N GLY A 16 -5.91 -0.49 1.80
CA GLY A 16 -6.41 -1.49 2.74
C GLY A 16 -7.34 -2.54 2.09
N ARG A 17 -8.15 -2.13 1.12
CA ARG A 17 -9.03 -3.05 0.38
C ARG A 17 -8.25 -3.99 -0.53
N ASP A 18 -7.24 -3.46 -1.21
CA ASP A 18 -6.42 -4.24 -2.13
C ASP A 18 -5.37 -5.09 -1.39
N ALA A 19 -4.90 -4.68 -0.22
CA ALA A 19 -4.08 -5.50 0.68
C ALA A 19 -4.81 -6.80 1.06
N ILE A 20 -6.12 -6.73 1.35
CA ILE A 20 -6.93 -7.94 1.57
C ILE A 20 -6.96 -8.82 0.32
N ARG A 21 -7.03 -8.23 -0.89
CA ARG A 21 -7.01 -8.98 -2.16
C ARG A 21 -5.68 -9.69 -2.38
N VAL A 22 -4.57 -9.06 -2.00
CA VAL A 22 -3.24 -9.66 -2.01
C VAL A 22 -3.19 -10.85 -1.06
N SER A 23 -3.65 -10.68 0.19
CA SER A 23 -3.64 -11.76 1.19
C SER A 23 -4.47 -12.97 0.81
N ILE A 24 -5.55 -12.80 0.02
CA ILE A 24 -6.38 -13.91 -0.48
C ILE A 24 -5.95 -14.45 -1.86
N GLY A 25 -4.81 -13.99 -2.39
CA GLY A 25 -4.27 -14.42 -3.69
C GLY A 25 -5.09 -13.97 -4.90
N LYS A 26 -5.92 -12.93 -4.77
CA LYS A 26 -6.69 -12.31 -5.88
C LYS A 26 -5.94 -11.17 -6.57
N MET A 27 -4.80 -10.77 -6.03
CA MET A 27 -3.89 -9.77 -6.56
C MET A 27 -2.48 -10.16 -6.12
N THR A 28 -1.48 -9.93 -6.95
CA THR A 28 -0.09 -10.16 -6.56
C THR A 28 0.46 -8.96 -5.80
N GLU A 29 1.48 -9.17 -4.96
CA GLU A 29 2.20 -8.09 -4.29
C GLU A 29 2.80 -7.10 -5.30
N ALA A 30 3.35 -7.61 -6.42
CA ALA A 30 3.87 -6.77 -7.50
C ALA A 30 2.80 -5.83 -8.08
N GLU A 31 1.61 -6.35 -8.41
CA GLU A 31 0.50 -5.54 -8.91
C GLU A 31 0.03 -4.48 -7.89
N PHE A 32 0.03 -4.82 -6.61
CA PHE A 32 -0.31 -3.88 -5.54
C PHE A 32 0.76 -2.77 -5.39
N HIS A 33 2.03 -3.13 -5.50
CA HIS A 33 3.13 -2.18 -5.41
C HIS A 33 3.11 -1.23 -6.60
N GLU A 34 3.08 -1.73 -7.84
CA GLU A 34 3.04 -0.91 -9.05
C GLU A 34 1.86 0.06 -9.04
N LYS A 35 0.66 -0.42 -8.65
CA LYS A 35 -0.55 0.39 -8.65
C LYS A 35 -0.51 1.57 -7.67
N TYR A 36 0.15 1.42 -6.53
CA TYR A 36 0.16 2.42 -5.47
C TYR A 36 1.51 3.12 -5.30
N HIS A 37 2.55 2.68 -6.01
CA HIS A 37 3.91 3.25 -5.88
C HIS A 37 3.92 4.74 -6.17
N GLU A 38 3.40 5.14 -7.33
CA GLU A 38 3.37 6.55 -7.73
C GLU A 38 2.53 7.39 -6.75
N ALA A 39 1.37 6.89 -6.33
CA ALA A 39 0.49 7.59 -5.39
C ALA A 39 1.11 7.71 -3.99
N VAL A 40 1.83 6.69 -3.52
CA VAL A 40 2.53 6.72 -2.23
C VAL A 40 3.74 7.66 -2.28
N VAL A 41 4.50 7.65 -3.38
CA VAL A 41 5.62 8.58 -3.57
C VAL A 41 5.12 10.03 -3.69
N GLU A 42 3.99 10.27 -4.35
CA GLU A 42 3.40 11.60 -4.48
C GLU A 42 2.92 12.13 -3.12
N GLU A 43 2.24 11.30 -2.32
CA GLU A 43 1.64 11.70 -1.04
C GLU A 43 2.64 11.71 0.13
N PHE A 44 3.57 10.77 0.17
CA PHE A 44 4.49 10.58 1.30
C PHE A 44 5.95 10.93 0.97
N GLY A 45 6.26 11.25 -0.29
CA GLY A 45 7.61 11.62 -0.76
C GLY A 45 8.58 10.45 -0.88
N VAL A 46 8.27 9.29 -0.29
CA VAL A 46 9.06 8.06 -0.33
C VAL A 46 8.13 6.86 -0.21
N ASP A 47 8.45 5.79 -0.93
CA ASP A 47 7.78 4.50 -0.82
C ASP A 47 8.77 3.44 -0.31
N ASP A 48 8.82 3.27 1.01
CA ASP A 48 9.62 2.25 1.71
C ASP A 48 8.84 0.93 1.89
N ARG A 49 7.78 0.69 1.11
CA ARG A 49 7.06 -0.59 1.21
C ARG A 49 7.98 -1.72 0.72
N PRO A 50 8.09 -2.84 1.46
CA PRO A 50 8.91 -3.97 1.06
C PRO A 50 8.38 -4.54 -0.26
N THR A 51 9.15 -4.40 -1.35
CA THR A 51 8.80 -4.92 -2.68
C THR A 51 9.17 -6.39 -2.85
N GLU A 52 10.07 -6.88 -1.99
CA GLU A 52 10.33 -8.29 -1.83
C GLU A 52 9.38 -8.83 -0.76
N PRO A 53 8.84 -10.05 -0.93
CA PRO A 53 8.12 -10.70 0.16
C PRO A 53 9.13 -10.78 1.31
N GLU A 54 8.89 -10.01 2.38
CA GLU A 54 9.55 -10.23 3.65
C GLU A 54 9.15 -11.65 4.02
N GLY A 55 10.04 -12.60 3.71
CA GLY A 55 9.91 -13.95 4.18
C GLY A 55 9.71 -13.82 5.67
N PHE A 56 8.53 -14.21 6.15
CA PHE A 56 8.39 -14.63 7.53
C PHE A 56 9.25 -15.89 7.67
N ASP A 57 10.58 -15.71 7.67
CA ASP A 57 11.53 -16.73 8.05
C ASP A 57 11.43 -16.81 9.57
N GLU A 58 10.98 -17.98 10.00
CA GLU A 58 10.55 -18.44 11.33
C GLU A 58 11.37 -17.95 12.54
#